data_AF-A0A929VIZ2-F1
#
_entry.id   AF-A0A929VIZ2-F1
#
_cell.length_a   1.000
_cell.length_b   1.000
_cell.length_c   1.000
_cell.angle_alpha   90.00
_cell.angle_beta   90.00
_cell.angle_gamma   90.00
#
_symmetry.space_group_name_H-M   'P 1'
#
loop_
_entity.id
_entity.type
_entity.pdbx_description
1 polymer ?
#
loop_
_entity_poly.entity_id
_entity_poly.type
_entity_poly.pdbx_seq_one_letter_code
_entity_poly.pdbx_strand_id
1 'polypeptide(L)'
;MPEICLSVFAVVTAYADLTNDKIYNQMTVITMITGLTFSALDGGRTGMLQALLSVLGAFLLLFPVYFLLHGIGARDIKLWMALATFFPF
;
A
#
# COMPACT_ATOMS: atom_id res chain seq x y z
N MET A 1 -7.43 -10.96 11.54
CA MET A 1 -7.94 -11.19 10.17
C MET A 1 -7.54 -10.09 9.14
N PRO A 2 -6.35 -9.46 9.18
CA PRO A 2 -5.95 -8.47 8.16
C PRO A 2 -5.62 -9.10 6.79
N GLU A 3 -5.24 -10.37 6.79
CA GLU A 3 -4.79 -11.13 5.61
C GLU A 3 -5.90 -11.31 4.55
N ILE A 4 -7.15 -11.44 4.99
CA ILE A 4 -8.31 -11.60 4.12
C ILE A 4 -8.64 -10.28 3.41
N CYS A 5 -8.59 -9.15 4.12
CA CYS A 5 -8.77 -7.83 3.50
C CYS A 5 -7.68 -7.53 2.46
N LEU A 6 -6.45 -7.92 2.75
CA LEU A 6 -5.30 -7.71 1.88
C LEU A 6 -5.36 -8.56 0.61
N SER A 7 -5.77 -9.83 0.73
CA SER A 7 -5.96 -10.71 -0.44
C SER A 7 -7.10 -10.24 -1.34
N VAL A 8 -8.23 -9.80 -0.77
CA VAL A 8 -9.32 -9.19 -1.54
C VAL A 8 -8.83 -7.93 -2.26
N PHE A 9 -8.07 -7.07 -1.58
CA PHE A 9 -7.53 -5.88 -2.21
C PHE A 9 -6.53 -6.20 -3.33
N ALA A 10 -5.64 -7.17 -3.13
CA ALA A 10 -4.68 -7.62 -4.14
C ALA A 10 -5.40 -8.13 -5.39
N VAL A 11 -6.49 -8.91 -5.22
CA VAL A 11 -7.30 -9.39 -6.34
C VAL A 11 -8.00 -8.21 -7.06
N VAL A 12 -8.56 -7.26 -6.32
CA VAL A 12 -9.24 -6.08 -6.91
C VAL A 12 -8.24 -5.18 -7.64
N THR A 13 -7.03 -4.97 -7.10
CA THR A 13 -5.99 -4.18 -7.75
C THR A 13 -5.38 -4.89 -8.95
N ALA A 14 -5.12 -6.19 -8.87
CA ALA A 14 -4.70 -6.99 -10.02
C ALA A 14 -5.76 -6.95 -11.12
N TYR A 15 -7.05 -7.10 -10.77
CA TYR A 15 -8.15 -7.00 -11.72
C TYR A 15 -8.25 -5.60 -12.35
N ALA A 16 -8.12 -4.55 -11.55
CA ALA A 16 -8.16 -3.17 -12.04
C ALA A 16 -6.96 -2.83 -12.94
N ASP A 17 -5.77 -3.34 -12.62
CA ASP A 17 -4.57 -3.16 -13.43
C ASP A 17 -4.68 -3.90 -14.77
N LEU A 18 -5.14 -5.16 -14.77
CA LEU A 18 -5.40 -5.94 -15.99
C LEU A 18 -6.51 -5.36 -16.88
N THR A 19 -7.54 -4.74 -16.29
CA THR A 19 -8.72 -4.28 -17.02
C THR A 19 -8.58 -2.85 -17.54
N ASN A 20 -8.01 -1.96 -16.74
CA ASN A 20 -8.01 -0.52 -17.03
C ASN A 20 -6.62 0.04 -17.31
N ASP A 21 -5.56 -0.78 -17.18
CA ASP A 21 -4.18 -0.30 -17.22
C ASP A 21 -3.97 0.90 -16.27
N LYS A 22 -4.74 0.94 -15.18
CA LYS A 22 -4.77 2.06 -14.24
C LYS A 22 -5.16 1.55 -12.86
N ILE A 23 -4.26 1.75 -11.91
CA ILE A 23 -4.60 1.70 -10.48
C ILE A 23 -5.14 3.06 -10.08
N TYR A 24 -6.45 3.12 -9.81
CA TYR A 24 -7.12 4.32 -9.33
C TYR A 24 -6.58 4.73 -7.96
N ASN A 25 -6.12 5.99 -7.85
CA ASN A 25 -5.59 6.53 -6.60
C ASN A 25 -6.60 6.43 -5.44
N GLN A 26 -7.89 6.50 -5.74
CA GLN A 26 -8.97 6.35 -4.76
C GLN A 26 -8.95 4.98 -4.08
N MET A 27 -8.76 3.89 -4.83
CA MET A 27 -8.65 2.54 -4.26
C MET A 27 -7.42 2.41 -3.36
N THR A 28 -6.27 2.95 -3.79
CA THR A 28 -5.06 2.95 -2.97
C THR A 28 -5.25 3.71 -1.66
N VAL A 29 -5.85 4.89 -1.71
CA VAL A 29 -6.09 5.73 -0.53
C VAL A 29 -7.06 5.05 0.43
N ILE A 30 -8.16 4.47 -0.06
CA ILE A 30 -9.11 3.73 0.77
C ILE A 30 -8.41 2.58 1.50
N THR A 31 -7.57 1.83 0.80
CA THR A 31 -6.85 0.70 1.39
C THR A 31 -5.82 1.14 2.42
N MET A 32 -5.07 2.21 2.15
CA MET A 32 -4.17 2.77 3.15
C MET A 32 -4.92 3.22 4.41
N ILE A 33 -6.08 3.86 4.26
CA ILE A 33 -6.91 4.26 5.40
C ILE A 33 -7.36 3.04 6.19
N THR A 34 -7.80 1.97 5.52
CA THR A 34 -8.20 0.73 6.21
C THR A 34 -7.03 0.07 6.95
N GLY A 35 -5.83 0.00 6.34
CA GLY A 35 -4.65 -0.58 6.98
C GLY A 35 -4.13 0.26 8.16
N LEU A 36 -4.13 1.60 8.02
CA LEU A 36 -3.81 2.53 9.12
C LEU A 36 -4.80 2.40 10.27
N THR A 37 -6.09 2.28 9.98
CA THR A 37 -7.12 2.09 11.01
C THR A 37 -6.89 0.76 11.74
N PHE A 38 -6.53 -0.29 11.01
CA PHE A 38 -6.23 -1.59 11.60
C PHE A 38 -4.99 -1.56 12.49
N SER A 39 -3.90 -0.96 12.02
CA SER A 39 -2.67 -0.76 12.80
C SER A 39 -2.89 0.13 14.02
N ALA A 40 -3.79 1.11 13.94
CA ALA A 40 -4.19 1.92 15.08
C ALA A 40 -5.04 1.16 16.11
N LEU A 41 -5.83 0.17 15.68
CA LEU A 41 -6.59 -0.69 16.60
C LEU A 41 -5.70 -1.74 17.29
N ASP A 42 -4.68 -2.25 16.59
CA ASP A 42 -3.79 -3.28 17.12
C ASP A 42 -2.73 -2.71 18.07
N GLY A 43 -2.09 -1.59 17.67
CA GLY A 43 -0.97 -1.00 18.38
C GLY A 43 -1.21 0.42 18.90
N GLY A 44 -2.44 0.94 18.83
CA GLY A 44 -2.75 2.31 19.26
C GLY A 44 -1.95 3.38 18.49
N ARG A 45 -1.42 4.37 19.22
CA ARG A 45 -0.57 5.44 18.66
C ARG A 45 0.74 4.92 18.07
N THR A 46 1.34 3.90 18.68
CA THR A 46 2.61 3.33 18.22
C THR A 46 2.44 2.53 16.94
N GLY A 47 1.37 1.74 16.82
CA GLY A 47 1.05 1.01 15.59
C GLY A 47 0.75 1.94 14.41
N MET A 48 0.06 3.06 14.67
CA MET A 48 -0.20 4.07 13.65
C MET A 48 1.09 4.75 13.15
N LEU A 49 2.04 5.05 14.05
CA LEU A 49 3.35 5.61 13.69
C LEU A 49 4.19 4.62 12.88
N GLN A 50 4.21 3.34 13.27
CA GLN A 50 4.92 2.30 12.52
C GLN A 50 4.33 2.11 11.12
N ALA A 51 3.01 2.08 10.97
CA ALA A 51 2.36 2.00 9.65
C ALA A 51 2.71 3.21 8.79
N LEU A 52 2.73 4.42 9.35
CA LEU A 52 3.10 5.62 8.60
C LEU A 52 4.57 5.62 8.18
N LEU A 53 5.49 5.22 9.08
CA LEU A 53 6.90 5.04 8.77
C LEU A 53 7.11 3.97 7.70
N SER A 54 6.30 2.91 7.72
CA SER A 54 6.40 1.81 6.76
C SER A 54 5.96 2.23 5.37
N VAL A 55 4.87 2.99 5.26
CA VAL A 55 4.43 3.62 4.00
C VAL A 55 5.51 4.55 3.45
N LEU A 56 6.08 5.39 4.32
CA LEU A 56 7.11 6.33 3.93
C LEU A 56 8.39 5.60 3.48
N GLY A 57 8.78 4.54 4.17
CA GLY A 57 9.89 3.67 3.80
C GLY A 57 9.67 2.98 2.45
N ALA A 58 8.47 2.42 2.22
CA ALA A 58 8.11 1.81 0.94
C ALA A 58 8.17 2.84 -0.21
N PHE A 59 7.68 4.06 0.02
CA PHE A 59 7.78 5.15 -0.95
C PHE A 59 9.24 5.53 -1.21
N LEU A 60 10.04 5.76 -0.17
CA LEU A 60 11.43 6.19 -0.31
C LEU A 60 12.32 5.13 -0.98
N LEU A 61 11.99 3.85 -0.85
CA LEU A 61 12.71 2.76 -1.48
C LEU A 61 12.31 2.62 -2.95
N LEU A 62 11.01 2.66 -3.25
CA LEU A 62 10.51 2.39 -4.61
C LEU A 62 10.49 3.63 -5.51
N PHE A 63 10.40 4.83 -4.96
CA PHE A 63 10.45 6.08 -5.71
C PHE A 63 11.78 6.29 -6.48
N PRO A 64 12.98 6.10 -5.88
CA PRO A 64 14.23 6.18 -6.64
C PRO A 64 14.36 5.05 -7.66
N VAL A 65 13.82 3.86 -7.39
CA VAL A 65 13.79 2.76 -8.38
C VAL A 65 12.93 3.14 -9.59
N TYR A 66 11.76 3.74 -9.35
CA TYR A 66 10.91 4.28 -10.42
C TYR A 66 11.63 5.37 -11.22
N PHE A 67 12.23 6.35 -10.55
CA PHE A 67 12.81 7.53 -11.20
C PHE A 67 14.12 7.23 -11.93
N LEU A 68 15.00 6.41 -11.36
CA LEU A 68 16.32 6.13 -11.93
C LEU A 68 16.30 4.98 -12.93
N LEU A 69 15.55 3.90 -12.64
CA LEU A 69 15.62 2.69 -13.44
C LEU A 69 14.47 2.58 -14.45
N HIS A 70 13.41 3.38 -14.32
CA HIS A 70 12.17 3.30 -15.14
C HIS A 70 11.58 1.87 -15.26
N GLY A 71 12.04 0.93 -14.43
CA GLY A 71 11.75 -0.50 -14.57
C GLY A 71 10.48 -0.94 -13.85
N ILE A 72 9.93 -0.09 -12.99
CA ILE A 72 8.70 -0.33 -12.23
C ILE A 72 7.71 0.78 -12.58
N GLY A 73 6.44 0.46 -12.75
CA GLY A 73 5.42 1.48 -13.01
C GLY A 73 5.06 2.23 -11.73
N ALA A 74 4.64 3.49 -11.84
CA ALA A 74 4.10 4.25 -10.70
C ALA A 74 2.88 3.57 -10.04
N ARG A 75 2.31 2.56 -10.69
CA ARG A 75 1.21 1.72 -10.20
C ARG A 75 1.67 0.75 -9.12
N ASP A 76 2.79 0.07 -9.34
CA ASP A 76 3.33 -0.91 -8.39
C ASP A 76 3.71 -0.25 -7.06
N ILE A 77 4.28 0.96 -7.13
CA ILE A 77 4.65 1.76 -5.94
C ILE A 77 3.42 1.98 -5.05
N LYS A 78 2.26 2.28 -5.64
CA LYS A 78 1.01 2.49 -4.90
C LYS A 78 0.56 1.24 -4.18
N LEU A 79 0.69 0.08 -4.83
CA LEU A 79 0.32 -1.21 -4.27
C LEU A 79 1.22 -1.56 -3.07
N TRP A 80 2.54 -1.37 -3.22
CA TRP A 80 3.50 -1.57 -2.14
C TRP A 80 3.30 -0.64 -0.95
N MET A 81 3.00 0.64 -1.20
CA MET A 81 2.67 1.56 -0.11
C MET A 81 1.39 1.13 0.62
N ALA A 82 0.37 0.63 -0.08
CA ALA A 82 -0.84 0.11 0.56
C ALA A 82 -0.53 -1.13 1.41
N LEU A 83 0.30 -2.06 0.91
CA LEU A 83 0.75 -3.25 1.65
C LEU A 83 1.50 -2.88 2.94
N ALA A 84 2.34 -1.85 2.90
CA ALA A 84 3.11 -1.39 4.06
C ALA A 84 2.24 -0.93 5.24
N THR A 85 0.97 -0.56 5.01
CA THR A 85 0.04 -0.22 6.11
C THR A 85 -0.48 -1.44 6.88
N PHE A 86 -0.46 -2.62 6.26
CA PHE A 86 -0.93 -3.88 6.85
C PHE A 86 0.21 -4.69 7.47
N PHE A 87 1.43 -4.53 6.93
CA PHE A 87 2.65 -5.13 7.47
C PHE A 87 3.64 -4.03 7.87
N PRO A 88 3.32 -3.26 8.93
CA PRO A 88 4.25 -2.29 9.47
C PRO A 88 5.49 -2.98 10.05
N PHE A 89 6.67 -2.38 9.84
CA PHE A 89 7.96 -2.81 10.38
C PHE A 89 8.48 -1.88 11.49
#